data_AF-A0A951MS03-F1
#
_entry.id   AF-A0A951MS03-F1
#
_cell.length_a   1.000
_cell.length_b   1.000
_cell.length_c   1.000
_cell.angle_alpha   90.00
_cell.angle_beta   90.00
_cell.angle_gamma   90.00
#
_symmetry.space_group_name_H-M   'P 1'
#
loop_
_entity.id
_entity.type
_entity.pdbx_description
1 polymer ?
#
loop_
_entity_poly.entity_id
_entity_poly.type
_entity_poly.pdbx_seq_one_letter_code
_entity_poly.pdbx_strand_id
1 'polypeptide(L)'
;MTTWDERLETARRAVDLLTRHGPIVPTHVADQTDAAAAEAFASFRRLAGLAPDLTHRVPRDDARAALLAAFLDCRVCPHIREDAPEALYVRLPLRRADCARCVRTIRRPPPDEDDRCDLCGTRGVVTFRPIALHMGPLLFTGDLCRGCARLVIADLDDDGGGAA
;
A
#
# COMPACT_ATOMS: atom_id res chain seq x y z
N MET A 1 1.61 -2.79 -21.01
CA MET A 1 1.57 -2.34 -19.60
C MET A 1 0.23 -1.70 -19.39
N THR A 2 -0.54 -2.14 -18.39
CA THR A 2 -1.81 -1.49 -18.03
C THR A 2 -1.55 -0.10 -17.47
N THR A 3 -2.37 0.87 -17.84
CA THR A 3 -2.26 2.25 -17.35
C THR A 3 -2.70 2.36 -15.87
N TRP A 4 -2.38 3.48 -15.22
CA TRP A 4 -2.86 3.76 -13.85
C TRP A 4 -4.40 3.70 -13.77
N ASP A 5 -5.08 4.35 -14.73
CA ASP A 5 -6.55 4.43 -14.72
C ASP A 5 -7.20 3.05 -14.90
N GLU A 6 -6.64 2.19 -15.75
CA GLU A 6 -7.12 0.81 -15.93
C GLU A 6 -6.97 -0.02 -14.65
N ARG A 7 -5.83 0.11 -13.96
CA ARG A 7 -5.59 -0.57 -12.67
C ARG A 7 -6.50 -0.04 -11.58
N LEU A 8 -6.70 1.28 -11.53
CA LEU A 8 -7.56 1.92 -10.54
C LEU A 8 -9.01 1.50 -10.71
N GLU A 9 -9.51 1.47 -11.95
CA GLU A 9 -10.86 0.98 -12.25
C GLU A 9 -11.03 -0.49 -11.87
N THR A 10 -10.04 -1.34 -12.19
CA THR A 10 -10.03 -2.75 -11.79
C THR A 10 -10.08 -2.90 -10.26
N ALA A 11 -9.25 -2.12 -9.55
CA ALA A 11 -9.20 -2.15 -8.09
C ALA A 11 -10.50 -1.65 -7.44
N ARG A 12 -11.12 -0.59 -7.99
CA ARG A 12 -12.43 -0.10 -7.53
C ARG A 12 -13.51 -1.17 -7.63
N ARG A 13 -13.57 -1.88 -8.76
CA ARG A 13 -14.52 -3.00 -8.93
C ARG A 13 -14.26 -4.12 -7.93
N ALA A 14 -13.00 -4.45 -7.68
CA ALA A 14 -12.65 -5.47 -6.69
C ALA A 14 -13.07 -5.06 -5.27
N VAL A 15 -12.80 -3.82 -4.86
CA VAL A 15 -13.23 -3.30 -3.56
C VAL A 15 -14.75 -3.28 -3.44
N ASP A 16 -15.47 -2.78 -4.44
CA ASP A 16 -16.94 -2.74 -4.47
C ASP A 16 -17.57 -4.15 -4.37
N LEU A 17 -17.00 -5.14 -5.07
CA LEU A 17 -17.42 -6.54 -4.94
C LEU A 17 -17.19 -7.09 -3.53
N LEU A 18 -16.02 -6.85 -2.95
CA LEU A 18 -15.69 -7.30 -1.59
C LEU A 18 -16.55 -6.60 -0.52
N THR A 19 -16.82 -5.31 -0.68
CA THR A 19 -17.68 -4.54 0.24
C THR A 19 -19.12 -5.05 0.21
N ARG A 20 -19.66 -5.40 -0.97
CA ARG A 20 -21.04 -5.89 -1.10
C ARG A 20 -21.24 -7.33 -0.70
N HIS A 21 -20.27 -8.20 -1.00
CA HIS A 21 -20.46 -9.65 -0.88
C HIS A 21 -19.57 -10.30 0.18
N GLY A 22 -18.60 -9.58 0.72
CA GLY A 22 -17.52 -10.16 1.53
C GLY A 22 -16.57 -11.03 0.69
N PRO A 23 -15.45 -11.46 1.27
CA PRO A 23 -14.58 -12.44 0.64
C PRO A 23 -15.25 -13.83 0.63
N ILE A 24 -15.33 -14.47 -0.54
CA ILE A 24 -15.73 -15.87 -0.66
C ILE A 24 -14.46 -16.72 -0.66
N VAL A 25 -13.98 -17.06 0.53
CA VAL A 25 -12.79 -17.89 0.71
C VAL A 25 -13.09 -19.03 1.70
N PRO A 26 -12.44 -20.20 1.57
CA PRO A 26 -12.53 -21.25 2.59
C PRO A 26 -12.11 -20.74 3.97
N THR A 27 -12.74 -21.22 5.04
CA THR A 27 -12.47 -20.76 6.42
C THR A 27 -10.98 -20.80 6.78
N HIS A 28 -10.26 -21.86 6.41
CA HIS A 28 -8.83 -21.96 6.69
C HIS A 28 -8.00 -20.87 5.96
N VAL A 29 -8.42 -20.42 4.79
CA VAL A 29 -7.77 -19.32 4.06
C VAL A 29 -8.09 -17.99 4.73
N ALA A 30 -9.32 -17.81 5.23
CA ALA A 30 -9.69 -16.63 6.02
C ALA A 30 -8.84 -16.54 7.29
N ASP A 31 -8.73 -17.62 8.07
CA ASP A 31 -7.94 -17.67 9.30
C ASP A 31 -6.46 -17.34 9.03
N GLN A 32 -5.90 -17.87 7.94
CA GLN A 32 -4.51 -17.57 7.53
C GLN A 32 -4.35 -16.12 7.08
N THR A 33 -5.35 -15.56 6.38
CA THR A 33 -5.34 -14.15 5.97
C THR A 33 -5.41 -13.22 7.17
N ASP A 34 -6.22 -13.55 8.18
CA ASP A 34 -6.32 -12.79 9.42
C ASP A 34 -5.03 -12.87 10.25
N ALA A 35 -4.40 -14.06 10.30
CA ALA A 35 -3.09 -14.23 10.92
C ALA A 35 -2.01 -13.39 10.22
N ALA A 36 -1.98 -13.41 8.88
CA ALA A 36 -1.08 -12.58 8.08
C ALA A 36 -1.34 -11.08 8.29
N ALA A 37 -2.61 -10.67 8.39
CA ALA A 37 -3.00 -9.30 8.68
C ALA A 37 -2.53 -8.84 10.07
N ALA A 38 -2.64 -9.72 11.08
CA ALA A 38 -2.14 -9.45 12.42
C ALA A 38 -0.61 -9.31 12.45
N GLU A 39 0.12 -10.13 11.70
CA GLU A 39 1.58 -10.00 11.57
C GLU A 39 1.98 -8.68 10.89
N ALA A 40 1.34 -8.34 9.77
CA ALA A 40 1.56 -7.06 9.08
C ALA A 40 1.26 -5.87 10.00
N PHE A 41 0.16 -5.94 10.77
CA PHE A 41 -0.20 -4.92 11.74
C PHE A 41 0.81 -4.79 12.88
N ALA A 42 1.35 -5.90 13.38
CA ALA A 42 2.40 -5.87 14.41
C ALA A 42 3.67 -5.17 13.88
N SER A 43 4.06 -5.45 12.63
CA SER A 43 5.16 -4.74 11.97
C SER A 43 4.87 -3.25 11.78
N PHE A 44 3.65 -2.90 11.35
CA PHE A 44 3.20 -1.50 11.26
C PHE A 44 3.27 -0.78 12.61
N ARG A 45 2.79 -1.43 13.68
CA ARG A 45 2.82 -0.90 15.05
C ARG A 45 4.24 -0.64 15.56
N ARG A 46 5.19 -1.51 15.23
CA ARG A 46 6.61 -1.30 15.55
C ARG A 46 7.17 -0.10 14.80
N LEU A 47 6.87 0.00 13.49
CA LEU A 47 7.29 1.14 12.68
C LEU A 47 6.69 2.45 13.22
N ALA A 48 5.41 2.45 13.61
CA ALA A 48 4.75 3.62 14.21
C ALA A 48 5.40 4.06 15.53
N GLY A 49 5.99 3.13 16.29
CA GLY A 49 6.76 3.47 17.49
C GLY A 49 8.13 4.10 17.20
N LEU A 50 8.70 3.84 16.01
CA LEU A 50 10.02 4.34 15.60
C LEU A 50 9.93 5.59 14.71
N ALA A 51 8.90 5.69 13.89
CA ALA A 51 8.70 6.72 12.88
C ALA A 51 7.20 7.08 12.77
N PRO A 52 6.60 7.66 13.83
CA PRO A 52 5.17 7.92 13.90
C PRO A 52 4.66 8.81 12.76
N ASP A 53 5.47 9.79 12.33
CA ASP A 53 5.10 10.77 11.29
C ASP A 53 4.90 10.15 9.89
N LEU A 54 5.40 8.93 9.69
CA LEU A 54 5.26 8.18 8.44
C LEU A 54 4.04 7.27 8.45
N THR A 55 3.56 6.89 9.62
CA THR A 55 2.52 5.86 9.76
C THR A 55 1.13 6.46 9.75
N HIS A 56 0.30 6.04 8.80
CA HIS A 56 -1.05 6.55 8.66
C HIS A 56 -2.09 5.42 8.57
N ARG A 57 -3.33 5.73 8.94
CA ARG A 57 -4.47 4.83 8.75
C ARG A 57 -5.05 5.02 7.36
N VAL A 58 -5.50 3.94 6.73
CA VAL A 58 -6.17 3.96 5.43
C VAL A 58 -7.66 4.26 5.65
N PRO A 59 -8.19 5.42 5.18
CA PRO A 59 -9.46 5.94 5.67
C PRO A 59 -10.72 5.44 4.95
N ARG A 60 -10.64 5.03 3.67
CA ARG A 60 -11.82 4.86 2.79
C ARG A 60 -11.60 3.82 1.68
N ASP A 61 -12.69 3.36 1.06
CA ASP A 61 -12.67 2.40 -0.05
C ASP A 61 -11.90 2.90 -1.28
N ASP A 62 -11.95 4.21 -1.58
CA ASP A 62 -11.13 4.79 -2.65
C ASP A 62 -9.62 4.71 -2.35
N ALA A 63 -9.23 4.88 -1.09
CA ALA A 63 -7.84 4.72 -0.67
C ALA A 63 -7.40 3.26 -0.81
N ARG A 64 -8.26 2.32 -0.44
CA ARG A 64 -8.02 0.88 -0.62
C ARG A 64 -7.86 0.54 -2.10
N ALA A 65 -8.74 1.07 -2.96
CA ALA A 65 -8.66 0.87 -4.40
C ALA A 65 -7.36 1.44 -4.99
N ALA A 66 -6.93 2.63 -4.57
CA ALA A 66 -5.68 3.22 -5.03
C ALA A 66 -4.45 2.41 -4.59
N LEU A 67 -4.43 1.89 -3.36
CA LEU A 67 -3.37 1.02 -2.88
C LEU A 67 -3.34 -0.33 -3.62
N LEU A 68 -4.52 -0.93 -3.86
CA LEU A 68 -4.65 -2.13 -4.68
C LEU A 68 -4.17 -1.89 -6.11
N ALA A 69 -4.52 -0.76 -6.72
CA ALA A 69 -4.06 -0.40 -8.07
C ALA A 69 -2.53 -0.27 -8.15
N ALA A 70 -1.90 0.29 -7.12
CA ALA A 70 -0.44 0.37 -7.02
C ALA A 70 0.19 -1.01 -6.77
N PHE A 71 -0.46 -1.86 -5.97
CA PHE A 71 -0.04 -3.24 -5.74
C PHE A 71 -0.10 -4.07 -7.03
N LEU A 72 -1.09 -3.86 -7.90
CA LEU A 72 -1.19 -4.55 -9.21
C LEU A 72 -0.02 -4.22 -10.16
N ASP A 73 0.74 -3.14 -9.91
CA ASP A 73 1.97 -2.81 -10.64
C ASP A 73 3.23 -3.44 -10.02
N CYS A 74 3.10 -4.11 -8.87
CA CYS A 74 4.23 -4.66 -8.15
C CYS A 74 4.55 -6.08 -8.61
N ARG A 75 5.86 -6.38 -8.70
CA ARG A 75 6.34 -7.76 -8.80
C ARG A 75 6.29 -8.42 -7.43
N VAL A 76 5.50 -9.49 -7.35
CA VAL A 76 5.38 -10.32 -6.15
C VAL A 76 6.65 -11.18 -5.99
N CYS A 77 7.17 -11.26 -4.77
CA CYS A 77 8.32 -12.10 -4.45
C CYS A 77 8.01 -13.58 -4.75
N PRO A 78 8.93 -14.33 -5.41
CA PRO A 78 8.69 -15.73 -5.79
C PRO A 78 8.65 -16.70 -4.61
N HIS A 79 8.98 -16.24 -3.39
CA HIS A 79 8.86 -17.05 -2.18
C HIS A 79 7.45 -17.01 -1.59
N ILE A 80 6.61 -16.08 -2.04
CA ILE A 80 5.23 -15.97 -1.56
C ILE A 80 4.44 -17.13 -2.14
N ARG A 81 3.82 -17.90 -1.24
CA ARG A 81 3.03 -19.06 -1.62
C ARG A 81 1.62 -18.66 -2.04
N GLU A 82 1.13 -19.25 -3.11
CA GLU A 82 -0.25 -19.04 -3.57
C GLU A 82 -1.29 -19.67 -2.62
N ASP A 83 -0.90 -20.72 -1.90
CA ASP A 83 -1.77 -21.54 -1.06
C ASP A 83 -1.72 -21.21 0.44
N ALA A 84 -0.90 -20.24 0.84
CA ALA A 84 -0.72 -19.86 2.25
C ALA A 84 -0.50 -18.34 2.36
N PRO A 85 -1.56 -17.57 2.65
CA PRO A 85 -1.45 -16.12 2.88
C PRO A 85 -0.39 -15.80 3.93
N GLU A 86 0.47 -14.83 3.62
CA GLU A 86 1.50 -14.30 4.51
C GLU A 86 1.51 -12.77 4.48
N ALA A 87 2.13 -12.15 5.48
CA ALA A 87 2.29 -10.69 5.50
C ALA A 87 3.19 -10.24 4.35
N LEU A 88 2.71 -9.30 3.53
CA LEU A 88 3.43 -8.75 2.40
C LEU A 88 3.89 -7.33 2.66
N TYR A 89 5.16 -7.07 2.36
CA TYR A 89 5.80 -5.78 2.50
C TYR A 89 5.90 -5.12 1.11
N VAL A 90 4.96 -4.23 0.81
CA VAL A 90 4.83 -3.56 -0.49
C VAL A 90 5.70 -2.31 -0.52
N ARG A 91 6.86 -2.42 -1.17
CA ARG A 91 7.82 -1.34 -1.37
C ARG A 91 7.54 -0.68 -2.71
N LEU A 92 6.69 0.34 -2.70
CA LEU A 92 6.26 1.05 -3.91
C LEU A 92 7.41 1.67 -4.72
N PRO A 93 8.47 2.26 -4.12
CA PRO A 93 9.60 2.78 -4.90
C PRO A 93 10.37 1.69 -5.66
N LEU A 94 10.18 0.42 -5.29
CA LEU A 94 10.81 -0.70 -5.98
C LEU A 94 9.83 -1.45 -6.89
N ARG A 95 8.54 -1.09 -6.88
CA ARG A 95 7.45 -1.86 -7.48
C ARG A 95 7.50 -3.33 -7.09
N ARG A 96 7.64 -3.62 -5.79
CA ARG A 96 7.76 -4.99 -5.26
C ARG A 96 6.90 -5.23 -4.04
N ALA A 97 6.37 -6.45 -3.95
CA ALA A 97 5.79 -7.00 -2.74
C ALA A 97 6.69 -8.13 -2.24
N ASP A 98 7.31 -7.95 -1.08
CA ASP A 98 8.29 -8.88 -0.51
C ASP A 98 7.71 -9.69 0.65
N CYS A 99 8.17 -10.94 0.80
CA CYS A 99 7.99 -11.69 2.04
C CYS A 99 8.87 -11.13 3.17
N ALA A 100 8.59 -11.55 4.40
CA ALA A 100 9.33 -11.12 5.60
C ALA A 100 10.85 -11.39 5.54
N ARG A 101 11.28 -12.39 4.76
CA ARG A 101 12.71 -12.67 4.53
C ARG A 101 13.32 -11.70 3.51
N CYS A 102 12.65 -11.48 2.39
CA CYS A 102 13.18 -10.67 1.29
C CYS A 102 13.15 -9.17 1.58
N VAL A 103 12.22 -8.68 2.40
CA VAL A 103 12.17 -7.26 2.78
C VAL A 103 13.45 -6.80 3.52
N ARG A 104 14.13 -7.72 4.21
CA ARG A 104 15.40 -7.45 4.92
C ARG A 104 16.59 -7.26 3.99
N THR A 105 16.43 -7.55 2.69
CA THR A 105 17.50 -7.33 1.71
C THR A 105 17.52 -5.89 1.25
N ILE A 106 18.70 -5.26 1.34
CA ILE A 106 18.91 -3.90 0.83
C ILE A 106 18.85 -3.95 -0.69
N ARG A 107 17.93 -3.18 -1.27
CA ARG A 107 17.89 -2.89 -2.71
C ARG A 107 17.68 -1.40 -2.90
N ARG A 108 18.45 -0.80 -3.80
CA ARG A 108 18.28 0.60 -4.19
C ARG A 108 17.17 0.69 -5.23
N PRO A 109 16.32 1.73 -5.19
CA PRO A 109 15.48 2.10 -6.31
C PRO A 109 16.30 2.35 -7.57
N PRO A 110 15.73 2.15 -8.77
CA PRO A 110 16.35 2.58 -10.01
C PRO A 110 16.61 4.10 -9.97
N PRO A 111 17.76 4.56 -10.49
CA PRO A 111 18.18 5.97 -10.39
C PRO A 111 17.34 6.95 -11.22
N ASP A 112 16.43 6.45 -12.06
CA ASP A 112 15.55 7.21 -12.96
C ASP A 112 14.12 7.38 -12.42
N GLU A 113 13.87 7.00 -11.16
CA GLU A 113 12.53 7.06 -10.54
C GLU A 113 12.39 8.16 -9.47
N ASP A 114 13.42 8.98 -9.22
CA ASP A 114 13.48 9.94 -8.10
C ASP A 114 12.44 11.08 -8.17
N ASP A 115 11.80 11.33 -9.32
CA ASP A 115 10.78 12.36 -9.51
C ASP A 115 9.36 11.80 -9.72
N ARG A 116 9.17 10.49 -9.46
CA ARG A 116 7.94 9.77 -9.75
C ARG A 116 7.14 9.47 -8.49
N CYS A 117 5.84 9.77 -8.50
CA CYS A 117 4.92 9.34 -7.45
C CYS A 117 4.84 7.81 -7.37
N ASP A 118 5.07 7.25 -6.19
CA ASP A 118 5.04 5.81 -5.97
C ASP A 118 3.65 5.18 -6.13
N LEU A 119 2.58 5.94 -5.94
CA LEU A 119 1.22 5.44 -6.10
C LEU A 119 0.77 5.50 -7.57
N CYS A 120 0.59 6.71 -8.11
CA CYS A 120 0.02 6.90 -9.45
C CYS A 120 1.05 6.91 -10.59
N GLY A 121 2.35 7.04 -10.28
CA GLY A 121 3.41 7.05 -11.29
C GLY A 121 3.61 8.38 -12.02
N THR A 122 2.95 9.46 -11.62
CA THR A 122 3.17 10.82 -12.17
C THR A 122 4.62 11.26 -11.98
N ARG A 123 5.27 11.78 -13.03
CA ARG A 123 6.64 12.32 -13.02
C ARG A 123 6.69 13.82 -12.72
N GLY A 124 7.88 14.36 -12.48
CA GLY A 124 8.09 15.78 -12.17
C GLY A 124 7.56 16.20 -10.81
N VAL A 125 7.42 15.26 -9.88
CA VAL A 125 6.95 15.55 -8.52
C VAL A 125 8.11 16.14 -7.72
N VAL A 126 7.94 17.38 -7.24
CA VAL A 126 8.97 18.11 -6.49
C VAL A 126 8.80 18.02 -4.97
N THR A 127 7.65 17.51 -4.51
CA THR A 127 7.36 17.38 -3.08
C THR A 127 6.68 16.05 -2.84
N PHE A 128 7.31 15.25 -2.01
CA PHE A 128 6.83 13.93 -1.62
C PHE A 128 6.39 13.91 -0.17
N ARG A 129 5.38 13.08 0.10
CA ARG A 129 5.00 12.69 1.45
C ARG A 129 5.39 11.22 1.64
N PRO A 130 6.37 10.92 2.51
CA PRO A 130 6.70 9.54 2.83
C PRO A 130 5.54 8.91 3.61
N ILE A 131 5.28 7.64 3.35
CA ILE A 131 4.19 6.89 3.95
C ILE A 131 4.60 5.50 4.42
N ALA A 132 3.89 5.04 5.42
CA ALA A 132 3.71 3.66 5.79
C ALA A 132 2.22 3.42 6.09
N LEU A 133 1.62 2.46 5.41
CA LEU A 133 0.18 2.16 5.53
C LEU A 133 -0.02 0.66 5.73
N HIS A 134 -1.02 0.31 6.54
CA HIS A 134 -1.45 -1.07 6.74
C HIS A 134 -2.82 -1.30 6.13
N MET A 135 -2.97 -2.37 5.35
CA MET A 135 -4.24 -2.78 4.73
C MET A 135 -4.31 -4.32 4.67
N GLY A 136 -5.02 -4.92 5.62
CA GLY A 136 -5.13 -6.39 5.71
C GLY A 136 -3.75 -7.04 5.86
N PRO A 137 -3.37 -8.01 5.01
CA PRO A 137 -2.04 -8.62 5.05
C PRO A 137 -0.93 -7.76 4.43
N LEU A 138 -1.26 -6.58 3.91
CA LEU A 138 -0.32 -5.72 3.18
C LEU A 138 0.19 -4.57 4.05
N LEU A 139 1.50 -4.34 4.00
CA LEU A 139 2.16 -3.17 4.58
C LEU A 139 2.85 -2.38 3.46
N PHE A 140 2.33 -1.21 3.14
CA PHE A 140 2.84 -0.34 2.08
C PHE A 140 3.85 0.66 2.63
N THR A 141 4.90 0.93 1.85
CA THR A 141 5.85 2.02 2.08
C THR A 141 6.20 2.70 0.77
N GLY A 142 6.38 4.02 0.79
CA GLY A 142 6.81 4.79 -0.38
C GLY A 142 6.63 6.29 -0.20
N ASP A 143 6.80 7.02 -1.29
CA ASP A 143 6.81 8.48 -1.38
C ASP A 143 5.75 8.98 -2.38
N LEU A 144 4.76 9.71 -1.86
CA LEU A 144 3.56 10.07 -2.63
C LEU A 144 3.55 11.55 -3.03
N CYS A 145 3.01 11.84 -4.22
CA CYS A 145 2.63 13.20 -4.55
C CYS A 145 1.48 13.68 -3.65
N ARG A 146 1.32 15.00 -3.52
CA ARG A 146 0.30 15.62 -2.66
C ARG A 146 -1.11 15.08 -2.87
N GLY A 147 -1.51 14.85 -4.13
CA GLY A 147 -2.84 14.33 -4.47
C GLY A 147 -3.05 12.90 -3.97
N CYS A 148 -2.07 12.03 -4.19
CA CYS A 148 -2.11 10.65 -3.71
C CYS A 148 -2.02 10.58 -2.18
N ALA A 149 -1.20 11.43 -1.56
CA ALA A 149 -1.10 11.52 -0.11
C ALA A 149 -2.45 11.87 0.54
N ARG A 150 -3.15 12.90 0.05
CA ARG A 150 -4.50 13.26 0.52
C ARG A 150 -5.53 12.14 0.33
N LEU A 151 -5.40 11.39 -0.76
CA LEU A 151 -6.31 10.27 -1.03
C LEU A 151 -6.17 9.15 0.02
N VAL A 152 -4.94 8.84 0.45
CA VAL A 152 -4.67 7.64 1.26
C VAL A 152 -4.37 7.91 2.74
N ILE A 153 -4.13 9.16 3.12
CA ILE A 153 -3.87 9.57 4.50
C ILE A 153 -5.12 10.26 5.05
N ALA A 154 -5.72 9.65 6.08
CA ALA A 154 -6.94 10.12 6.73
C ALA A 154 -6.87 11.57 7.24
N ASP A 155 -5.70 11.98 7.72
CA ASP A 155 -5.54 13.17 8.56
C ASP A 155 -4.97 14.39 7.81
N LEU A 156 -4.84 14.34 6.49
CA LEU A 156 -4.25 15.43 5.68
C LEU A 156 -5.25 16.53 5.28
N ASP A 157 -6.54 16.37 5.58
CA ASP A 157 -7.58 17.34 5.21
C ASP A 157 -7.76 18.46 6.25
N ASP A 158 -7.11 18.40 7.42
CA ASP A 158 -7.26 19.39 8.51
C ASP A 158 -6.32 20.62 8.43
N ASP A 159 -5.38 20.66 7.48
CA ASP A 159 -4.46 21.83 7.31
C ASP A 159 -5.09 23.00 6.51
N GLY A 160 -6.41 23.17 6.60
CA GLY A 160 -7.19 24.10 5.80
C GLY A 160 -8.00 25.11 6.61
N GLY A 161 -7.38 25.90 7.49
CA GLY A 161 -8.10 26.98 8.18
C GLY A 161 -7.31 27.83 9.19
N GLY A 162 -6.06 28.17 8.91
CA GLY A 162 -5.24 28.97 9.82
C GLY A 162 -4.34 29.99 9.12
N ALA A 163 -4.90 30.77 8.19
CA ALA A 163 -4.25 31.96 7.66
C ALA A 163 -5.23 33.14 7.72
N ALA A 164 -5.18 33.88 8.83
CA ALA A 164 -5.39 35.32 8.93
C ALA A 164 -4.96 35.77 10.33
#